data_AF-A0A0T6AMH8-F1
#
_entry.id   AF-A0A0T6AMH8-F1
#
_cell.length_a   1.000
_cell.length_b   1.000
_cell.length_c   1.000
_cell.angle_alpha   90.00
_cell.angle_beta   90.00
_cell.angle_gamma   90.00
#
_symmetry.space_group_name_H-M   'P 1'
#
loop_
_entity.id
_entity.type
_entity.pdbx_description
1 polymer ?
#
loop_
_entity_poly.entity_id
_entity_poly.type
_entity_poly.pdbx_seq_one_letter_code
_entity_poly.pdbx_strand_id
1 'polypeptide(L)'
;MRRFTVGQPEAVDELVAKVHGFHTRFAQMPAAGRLEKAINRAHARHRQVGSPDNRGFYHGLLTGYAVAMKVVEGKLNHPTFSG
;
A
#
# COMPACT_ATOMS: atom_id res chain seq x y z
N MET A 1 -2.32 -16.69 13.50
CA MET A 1 -1.69 -15.80 12.49
C MET A 1 -1.75 -16.48 11.14
N ARG A 2 -2.39 -15.88 10.12
CA ARG A 2 -2.32 -16.39 8.73
C ARG A 2 -0.93 -16.09 8.18
N ARG A 3 -0.28 -17.08 7.58
CA ARG A 3 1.03 -16.94 6.94
C ARG A 3 0.80 -16.69 5.45
N PHE A 4 1.10 -15.47 5.03
CA PHE A 4 0.94 -15.03 3.65
C PHE A 4 2.23 -15.27 2.87
N THR A 5 2.09 -15.68 1.61
CA THR A 5 3.22 -15.84 0.69
C THR A 5 3.22 -14.71 -0.35
N VAL A 6 4.39 -14.31 -0.82
CA VAL A 6 4.53 -13.27 -1.86
C VAL A 6 3.72 -13.66 -3.11
N GLY A 7 3.01 -12.71 -3.69
CA GLY A 7 2.13 -12.92 -4.86
C GLY A 7 0.76 -13.54 -4.56
N GLN A 8 0.45 -13.88 -3.30
CA GLN A 8 -0.90 -14.36 -2.93
C GLN A 8 -1.93 -13.22 -2.97
N PRO A 9 -3.10 -13.41 -3.62
CA PRO A 9 -4.17 -12.41 -3.67
C PRO A 9 -4.63 -11.95 -2.28
N GLU A 10 -4.70 -12.84 -1.31
CA GLU A 10 -5.18 -12.56 0.05
C GLU A 10 -4.24 -11.61 0.81
N ALA A 11 -2.93 -11.76 0.58
CA ALA A 11 -1.92 -10.88 1.16
C ALA A 11 -2.03 -9.45 0.62
N VAL A 12 -2.32 -9.35 -0.68
CA VAL A 12 -2.52 -8.07 -1.38
C VAL A 12 -3.82 -7.42 -0.94
N ASP A 13 -4.90 -8.18 -0.78
CA ASP A 13 -6.19 -7.64 -0.33
C ASP A 13 -6.11 -7.09 1.10
N GLU A 14 -5.42 -7.79 2.03
CA GLU A 14 -5.21 -7.28 3.39
C GLU A 14 -4.35 -6.00 3.40
N LEU A 15 -3.37 -5.91 2.52
CA LEU A 15 -2.53 -4.73 2.35
C LEU A 15 -3.35 -3.52 1.86
N VAL A 16 -4.19 -3.73 0.84
CA VAL A 16 -5.06 -2.68 0.29
C VAL A 16 -6.10 -2.21 1.31
N ALA A 17 -6.62 -3.09 2.15
CA ALA A 17 -7.54 -2.72 3.23
C ALA A 17 -6.87 -1.77 4.25
N LYS A 18 -5.62 -2.05 4.64
CA LYS A 18 -4.84 -1.17 5.54
C LYS A 18 -4.57 0.20 4.91
N VAL A 19 -4.34 0.23 3.60
CA VAL A 19 -4.17 1.47 2.82
C VAL A 19 -5.42 2.32 2.81
N HIS A 20 -6.59 1.73 2.55
CA HIS A 20 -7.85 2.47 2.55
C HIS A 20 -8.11 3.10 3.93
N GLY A 21 -7.87 2.35 5.02
CA GLY A 21 -7.97 2.89 6.37
C GLY A 21 -7.04 4.09 6.63
N PHE A 22 -5.82 4.06 6.09
CA PHE A 22 -4.90 5.18 6.15
C PHE A 22 -5.39 6.39 5.33
N HIS A 23 -5.85 6.19 4.09
CA HIS A 23 -6.34 7.27 3.24
C HIS A 23 -7.47 8.05 3.93
N THR A 24 -8.46 7.36 4.49
CA THR A 24 -9.57 8.00 5.22
C THR A 24 -9.08 8.90 6.35
N ARG A 25 -8.00 8.52 7.04
CA ARG A 25 -7.42 9.28 8.15
C ARG A 25 -6.61 10.51 7.69
N PHE A 26 -6.09 10.49 6.47
CA PHE A 26 -5.20 11.53 5.93
C PHE A 26 -5.69 12.09 4.58
N ALA A 27 -7.01 12.06 4.33
CA ALA A 27 -7.64 12.40 3.06
C ALA A 27 -7.31 13.82 2.58
N GLN A 28 -7.07 14.74 3.52
CA GLN A 28 -6.68 16.12 3.27
C GLN A 28 -5.25 16.28 2.70
N MET A 29 -4.44 15.20 2.65
CA MET A 29 -3.08 15.26 2.12
C MET A 29 -3.00 14.89 0.64
N PRO A 30 -2.50 15.79 -0.24
CA PRO A 30 -2.35 15.49 -1.66
C PRO A 30 -1.45 14.28 -1.94
N ALA A 31 -0.45 14.04 -1.09
CA ALA A 31 0.42 12.88 -1.19
C ALA A 31 -0.32 11.56 -0.92
N ALA A 32 -1.25 11.54 0.04
CA ALA A 32 -2.06 10.36 0.36
C ALA A 32 -2.97 9.98 -0.82
N GLY A 33 -3.62 10.96 -1.46
CA GLY A 33 -4.46 10.71 -2.64
C GLY A 33 -3.67 10.24 -3.88
N ARG A 34 -2.45 10.73 -4.09
CA ARG A 34 -1.58 10.22 -5.18
C ARG A 34 -1.18 8.76 -4.94
N LEU A 35 -0.88 8.42 -3.70
CA LEU A 35 -0.43 7.09 -3.32
C LEU A 35 -1.58 6.07 -3.38
N GLU A 36 -2.77 6.43 -2.93
CA GLU A 36 -3.98 5.62 -3.06
C GLU A 36 -4.27 5.29 -4.53
N LYS A 37 -4.22 6.27 -5.43
CA LYS A 37 -4.37 6.04 -6.88
C LYS A 37 -3.31 5.09 -7.43
N ALA A 38 -2.07 5.15 -6.94
CA ALA A 38 -1.01 4.23 -7.35
C ALA A 38 -1.27 2.80 -6.86
N ILE A 39 -1.76 2.65 -5.62
CA ILE A 39 -2.11 1.37 -5.01
C ILE A 39 -3.30 0.72 -5.72
N ASN A 40 -4.37 1.47 -5.98
CA ASN A 40 -5.55 0.96 -6.71
C ASN A 40 -5.18 0.47 -8.11
N ARG A 41 -4.28 1.18 -8.80
CA ARG A 41 -3.77 0.75 -10.12
C ARG A 41 -2.93 -0.52 -10.02
N ALA A 42 -2.03 -0.61 -9.03
CA ALA A 42 -1.20 -1.80 -8.83
C ALA A 42 -2.04 -3.02 -8.43
N HIS A 43 -3.08 -2.84 -7.61
CA HIS A 43 -4.01 -3.90 -7.20
C HIS A 43 -4.85 -4.43 -8.36
N ALA A 44 -5.42 -3.53 -9.17
CA ALA A 44 -6.15 -3.92 -10.38
C ALA A 44 -5.26 -4.73 -11.33
N ARG A 45 -4.01 -4.30 -11.53
CA ARG A 45 -3.05 -5.02 -12.38
C ARG A 45 -2.61 -6.36 -11.79
N HIS A 46 -2.38 -6.44 -10.47
CA HIS A 46 -2.11 -7.70 -9.77
C HIS A 46 -3.21 -8.74 -10.04
N ARG A 47 -4.48 -8.34 -10.02
CA ARG A 47 -5.62 -9.24 -10.30
C ARG A 47 -5.74 -9.65 -11.77
N GLN A 48 -5.29 -8.79 -12.69
CA GLN A 48 -5.38 -9.03 -14.14
C GLN A 48 -4.24 -9.90 -14.68
N VAL A 49 -3.09 -9.98 -13.98
CA VAL A 49 -1.97 -10.78 -14.47
C VAL A 49 -2.12 -12.26 -14.14
N GLY A 50 -2.03 -13.09 -15.18
CA GLY A 50 -2.08 -14.55 -15.07
C GLY A 50 -0.76 -15.20 -14.65
N SER A 51 0.39 -14.55 -14.92
CA SER A 51 1.72 -15.08 -14.57
C SER A 51 2.05 -14.85 -13.09
N PRO A 52 2.53 -15.87 -12.36
CA PRO A 52 3.02 -15.74 -10.98
C PRO A 52 4.13 -14.69 -10.80
N ASP A 53 5.06 -14.57 -11.74
CA ASP A 53 6.18 -13.61 -11.65
C ASP A 53 5.68 -12.17 -11.73
N ASN A 54 4.71 -11.92 -12.61
CA ASN A 54 4.06 -10.62 -12.70
C ASN A 54 3.26 -10.29 -11.43
N ARG A 55 2.63 -11.29 -10.79
CA ARG A 55 1.98 -11.11 -9.48
C ARG A 55 3.01 -10.74 -8.41
N GLY A 56 4.18 -11.39 -8.40
CA GLY A 56 5.29 -11.06 -7.53
C GLY A 56 5.74 -9.60 -7.65
N PHE A 57 5.90 -9.11 -8.89
CA PHE A 57 6.24 -7.71 -9.14
C PHE A 57 5.21 -6.74 -8.55
N TYR A 58 3.92 -6.93 -8.85
CA TYR A 58 2.88 -6.02 -8.33
C TYR A 58 2.71 -6.13 -6.81
N HIS A 59 2.89 -7.33 -6.23
CA HIS A 59 2.93 -7.50 -4.79
C HIS A 59 4.06 -6.67 -4.19
N GLY A 60 5.29 -6.75 -4.71
CA GLY A 60 6.42 -5.94 -4.24
C GLY A 60 6.17 -4.43 -4.37
N LEU A 61 5.57 -3.99 -5.48
CA LEU A 61 5.19 -2.59 -5.68
C LEU A 61 4.17 -2.11 -4.63
N LEU A 62 3.14 -2.92 -4.36
CA LEU A 62 2.14 -2.64 -3.35
C LEU A 62 2.75 -2.58 -1.94
N THR A 63 3.66 -3.50 -1.61
CA THR A 63 4.40 -3.47 -0.35
C THR A 63 5.20 -2.17 -0.21
N GLY A 64 5.90 -1.74 -1.27
CA GLY A 64 6.64 -0.47 -1.28
C GLY A 64 5.75 0.74 -1.01
N TYR A 65 4.56 0.79 -1.61
CA TYR A 65 3.60 1.86 -1.33
C TYR A 65 3.07 1.82 0.10
N ALA A 66 2.80 0.64 0.66
CA ALA A 66 2.35 0.52 2.04
C ALA A 66 3.42 0.99 3.04
N VAL A 67 4.70 0.70 2.79
CA VAL A 67 5.82 1.24 3.58
C VAL A 67 5.88 2.76 3.46
N ALA A 68 5.75 3.32 2.25
CA ALA A 68 5.75 4.76 2.05
C ALA A 68 4.62 5.47 2.83
N MET A 69 3.42 4.89 2.88
CA MET A 69 2.35 5.42 3.75
C MET A 69 2.74 5.38 5.23
N LYS A 70 3.32 4.27 5.70
CA LYS A 70 3.67 4.14 7.11
C LYS A 70 4.72 5.18 7.53
N VAL A 71 5.65 5.49 6.63
CA VAL A 71 6.62 6.58 6.83
C VAL A 71 5.91 7.93 6.89
N VAL A 72 4.95 8.20 6.01
CA VAL A 72 4.13 9.42 6.06
C VAL A 72 3.34 9.48 7.38
N GLU A 73 2.71 8.38 7.80
CA GLU A 73 2.01 8.27 9.08
C GLU A 73 2.91 8.62 10.26
N GLY A 74 4.12 8.04 10.29
CA GLY A 74 5.10 8.27 11.35
C GLY A 74 5.52 9.74 11.45
N LYS A 75 5.78 10.39 10.31
CA LYS A 75 6.12 11.83 10.26
C LYS A 75 4.99 12.73 10.75
N LEU A 76 3.74 12.28 10.65
CA LEU A 76 2.57 13.07 11.07
C LEU A 76 2.18 12.83 12.52
N ASN A 77 2.27 11.59 13.00
CA ASN A 77 1.98 11.24 14.38
C ASN A 77 3.14 11.61 15.32
N HIS A 78 4.37 11.70 14.80
CA HIS A 78 5.53 12.24 15.49
C HIS A 78 6.16 13.30 14.57
N PRO A 79 5.63 14.54 14.58
CA PRO A 79 6.35 15.64 13.95
C PRO A 79 7.69 15.71 14.67
N THR A 80 8.77 15.36 13.98
CA THR A 80 10.12 15.62 14.47
C THR A 80 10.23 17.14 14.64
N PHE A 81 9.99 17.64 15.85
CA PHE A 81 10.44 18.97 16.26
C PHE A 81 11.96 18.97 16.05
N SER A 82 12.37 19.66 14.99
CA SER A 82 13.75 19.97 14.71
C SER A 82 13.81 21.49 14.67
N GLY A 83 14.28 22.09 15.77
CA GLY A 83 14.48 23.54 15.91
C GLY A 83 13.31 24.26 16.54
#